data_AF-A0AAF0USG6-F1
#
_entry.id   AF-A0AAF0USG6-F1
#
_cell.length_a   1.000
_cell.length_b   1.000
_cell.length_c   1.000
_cell.angle_alpha   90.00
_cell.angle_beta   90.00
_cell.angle_gamma   90.00
#
_symmetry.space_group_name_H-M   'P 1'
#
loop_
_entity.id
_entity.type
_entity.pdbx_description
1 polymer ?
#
loop_
_entity_poly.entity_id
_entity_poly.type
_entity_poly.pdbx_seq_one_letter_code
_entity_poly.pdbx_strand_id
1 'polypeptide(L)' 'REELISDVHRLAQLDVKAKQSHDQILVELKEAALKKSVEVFSQRGDGVLMYQGRLFVPNVDDLREHIFAEAHSSRYSIH' A
#
# COMPACT_ATOMS: atom_id res chain seq x y z
N ARG A 1 3.70 18.38 15.86
CA ARG A 1 2.29 17.90 15.85
C ARG A 1 1.81 17.50 14.45
N GLU A 2 2.45 18.00 13.37
CA GLU A 2 2.35 17.43 12.01
C GLU A 2 3.11 16.09 11.87
N GLU A 3 4.15 15.85 12.68
CA GLU A 3 4.94 14.60 12.67
C GLU A 3 4.09 13.34 12.91
N LEU A 4 3.22 13.34 13.92
CA LEU A 4 2.36 12.19 14.25
C LEU A 4 1.45 11.72 13.10
N ILE A 5 0.97 12.64 12.25
CA ILE A 5 0.12 12.31 11.10
C ILE A 5 0.97 11.72 9.97
N SER A 6 2.18 12.24 9.78
CA SER A 6 3.15 11.68 8.84
C SER A 6 3.59 10.27 9.27
N ASP A 7 3.72 10.04 10.57
CA ASP A 7 4.16 8.77 11.12
C ASP A 7 3.12 7.68 10.93
N VAL A 8 1.84 7.97 11.16
CA VAL A 8 0.74 7.03 10.89
C VAL A 8 0.67 6.64 9.41
N HIS A 9 0.72 7.64 8.50
CA HIS A 9 0.70 7.39 7.06
C HIS A 9 1.93 6.60 6.59
N ARG A 10 3.08 6.83 7.25
CA ARG A 10 4.33 6.12 6.98
C ARG A 10 4.31 4.69 7.51
N LEU A 11 3.76 4.46 8.70
CA LEU A 11 3.60 3.12 9.28
C LEU A 11 2.69 2.25 8.40
N ALA A 12 1.55 2.79 7.95
CA ALA A 12 0.67 2.10 7.02
C ALA A 12 1.37 1.73 5.69
N GLN A 13 2.23 2.61 5.17
CA GLN A 13 3.03 2.31 3.96
C GLN A 13 4.09 1.24 4.20
N LEU A 14 4.73 1.22 5.37
CA LEU A 14 5.70 0.19 5.74
C LEU A 14 5.03 -1.18 5.85
N ASP A 15 3.84 -1.24 6.46
CA ASP A 15 3.08 -2.49 6.59
C ASP A 15 2.60 -2.99 5.22
N VAL A 16 2.09 -2.11 4.35
CA VAL A 16 1.75 -2.51 2.98
C VAL A 16 2.97 -3.06 2.25
N LYS A 17 4.13 -2.40 2.33
CA LYS A 17 5.36 -2.88 1.70
C LYS A 17 5.77 -4.25 2.21
N ALA A 18 5.75 -4.46 3.53
CA ALA A 18 6.10 -5.72 4.15
C ALA A 18 5.14 -6.83 3.70
N LYS A 19 3.83 -6.59 3.82
CA LYS A 19 2.79 -7.58 3.49
C LYS A 19 2.70 -7.89 2.00
N GLN A 20 2.98 -6.93 1.11
CA GLN A 20 3.05 -7.20 -0.33
C GLN A 20 4.16 -8.20 -0.71
N SER A 21 5.23 -8.28 0.09
CA SER A 21 6.32 -9.22 -0.17
C SER A 21 5.97 -10.66 0.23
N HIS A 22 4.92 -10.84 1.03
CA HIS A 22 4.43 -12.15 1.48
C HIS A 22 3.30 -12.69 0.59
N ASP A 23 2.69 -11.85 -0.24
CA ASP A 23 1.65 -12.25 -1.19
C ASP A 23 2.29 -12.66 -2.52
N GLN A 24 2.32 -13.98 -2.78
CA GLN A 24 2.95 -14.56 -3.97
C GLN A 24 2.37 -14.00 -5.29
N ILE A 25 1.08 -13.71 -5.34
CA ILE A 25 0.43 -13.13 -6.53
C ILE A 25 0.97 -11.72 -6.78
N LEU A 26 1.18 -10.94 -5.71
CA LEU A 26 1.71 -9.59 -5.85
C LEU A 26 3.20 -9.58 -6.20
N VAL A 27 3.95 -10.58 -5.77
CA VAL A 27 5.35 -10.76 -6.20
C VAL A 27 5.41 -11.00 -7.71
N GLU A 28 4.58 -11.91 -8.24
CA GLU A 28 4.50 -12.18 -9.68
C GLU A 28 4.05 -10.94 -10.47
N LEU A 29 3.07 -10.19 -9.96
CA LEU A 29 2.62 -8.94 -10.57
C LEU A 29 3.70 -7.85 -10.56
N LYS A 30 4.55 -7.77 -9.52
CA LYS A 30 5.70 -6.86 -9.49
C LYS A 30 6.72 -7.20 -10.58
N GLU A 31 7.00 -8.49 -10.78
CA GLU A 31 7.88 -8.91 -11.88
C GLU A 31 7.29 -8.61 -13.25
N ALA A 32 5.98 -8.81 -13.43
CA ALA A 32 5.28 -8.45 -14.66
C ALA A 32 5.30 -6.93 -14.92
N ALA A 33 5.10 -6.13 -13.87
CA ALA A 33 5.19 -4.67 -13.93
C ALA A 33 6.60 -4.21 -14.34
N LEU A 34 7.66 -4.83 -13.78
CA LEU A 34 9.06 -4.55 -14.15
C LEU A 34 9.34 -4.89 -15.61
N LYS A 35 8.76 -5.98 -16.12
CA LYS A 35 8.84 -6.38 -17.53
C LYS A 35 8.02 -5.48 -18.45
N LYS A 36 7.31 -4.47 -17.91
CA LYS A 36 6.35 -3.61 -18.62
C LYS A 36 5.29 -4.40 -19.41
N SER A 37 5.02 -5.64 -19.02
CA SER A 37 4.05 -6.48 -19.72
C SER A 37 2.61 -6.14 -19.35
N VAL A 38 2.41 -5.39 -18.26
CA VAL A 38 1.09 -4.95 -17.81
C VAL A 38 1.13 -3.45 -17.48
N GLU A 39 0.63 -2.63 -18.41
CA GLU A 39 0.70 -1.16 -18.31
C GLU A 39 -0.04 -0.56 -17.10
N VAL A 40 -1.03 -1.29 -16.56
CA VAL A 40 -1.80 -0.82 -15.40
C VAL A 40 -1.08 -1.03 -14.07
N PHE A 41 -0.04 -1.88 -14.04
CA PHE A 41 0.77 -2.08 -12.84
C PHE A 41 2.12 -1.37 -12.99
N SER A 42 2.53 -0.71 -11.92
CA SER A 42 3.84 -0.09 -11.84
C SER A 42 4.46 -0.32 -10.48
N GLN A 43 5.79 -0.23 -10.42
CA GLN A 43 6.50 -0.28 -9.15
C GLN A 43 6.98 1.13 -8.80
N ARG A 44 6.64 1.59 -7.60
CA ARG A 44 7.18 2.85 -7.04
C ARG A 44 8.66 2.64 -6.69
N GLY A 45 9.44 3.72 -6.62
CA GLY A 45 10.89 3.66 -6.35
C GLY A 45 11.30 2.98 -5.04
N ASP A 46 10.36 2.72 -4.13
CA ASP A 46 10.54 1.99 -2.88
C ASP A 46 10.19 0.49 -2.97
N GLY A 47 9.83 0.00 -4.16
CA GLY A 47 9.49 -1.40 -4.44
C GLY A 47 8.02 -1.76 -4.23
N VAL A 48 7.17 -0.79 -3.86
CA VAL A 48 5.73 -1.01 -3.65
C VAL A 48 5.00 -1.11 -4.98
N LEU A 49 4.13 -2.12 -5.10
CA LEU A 49 3.26 -2.29 -6.26
C LEU A 49 2.17 -1.22 -6.25
N MET A 50 1.97 -0.60 -7.41
CA MET A 50 0.90 0.34 -7.67
C MET A 50 0.00 -0.17 -8.78
N TYR A 51 -1.29 0.14 -8.68
CA TYR A 51 -2.28 -0.07 -9.72
C TYR A 51 -2.82 1.28 -10.17
N GLN A 52 -2.62 1.63 -11.45
CA GLN A 52 -3.05 2.90 -12.04
C GLN A 52 -2.63 4.14 -11.22
N GLY A 53 -1.40 4.14 -10.67
CA GLY A 53 -0.89 5.25 -9.86
C GLY A 53 -1.31 5.24 -8.39
N ARG A 54 -2.09 4.23 -7.94
CA ARG A 54 -2.54 4.09 -6.54
C ARG A 54 -1.82 2.94 -5.85
N LEU A 55 -1.60 3.07 -4.54
CA LEU A 55 -0.98 2.04 -3.71
C LEU A 55 -1.84 0.77 -3.71
N PHE A 56 -1.26 -0.39 -4.04
CA PHE A 56 -1.99 -1.65 -3.98
C PHE A 56 -1.96 -2.23 -2.56
N VAL A 57 -3.10 -2.27 -1.87
CA VAL A 57 -3.17 -2.81 -0.51
C VAL A 57 -3.51 -4.31 -0.54
N PRO A 58 -2.61 -5.22 -0.11
CA PRO A 58 -2.88 -6.65 -0.04
C PRO A 58 -4.03 -6.94 0.92
N ASN A 59 -4.78 -8.02 0.65
CA ASN A 59 -5.85 -8.48 1.53
C ASN A 59 -5.34 -9.55 2.49
N VAL A 60 -4.37 -9.18 3.35
CA VAL A 60 -3.74 -10.09 4.32
C VAL A 60 -3.73 -9.46 5.71
N ASP A 61 -3.90 -10.30 6.74
CA ASP A 61 -3.86 -9.94 8.16
C ASP A 61 -4.63 -8.65 8.47
N ASP A 62 -5.87 -8.58 7.97
CA ASP A 62 -6.82 -7.47 8.17
C ASP A 62 -6.24 -6.08 7.85
N LEU A 63 -5.17 -6.01 7.03
CA LEU A 63 -4.44 -4.77 6.77
C LEU A 63 -5.36 -3.67 6.23
N ARG A 64 -6.33 -4.06 5.40
CA ARG A 64 -7.33 -3.14 4.88
C ARG A 64 -8.19 -2.56 6.00
N GLU A 65 -8.66 -3.39 6.93
CA GLU A 65 -9.46 -2.96 8.07
C GLU A 65 -8.66 -2.04 9.00
N HIS A 66 -7.39 -2.37 9.27
CA HIS A 66 -6.49 -1.51 10.03
C HIS A 66 -6.30 -0.14 9.36
N ILE A 67 -6.07 -0.10 8.05
CA ILE A 67 -5.94 1.15 7.29
C ILE A 67 -7.26 1.94 7.32
N PHE A 68 -8.41 1.27 7.18
CA PHE A 68 -9.72 1.93 7.26
C PHE A 68 -10.02 2.48 8.65
N ALA A 69 -9.70 1.73 9.71
CA ALA A 69 -9.87 2.15 11.08
C ALA A 69 -8.99 3.36 11.41
N GLU A 70 -7.74 3.35 10.96
CA GLU A 70 -6.82 4.48 11.11
C GLU A 70 -7.26 5.71 10.30
N ALA A 71 -7.76 5.52 9.08
CA ALA A 71 -8.31 6.60 8.27
C ALA A 71 -9.57 7.22 8.91
N HIS A 72 -10.41 6.40 9.56
CA HIS A 72 -11.59 6.86 10.31
C HIS A 72 -11.25 7.55 11.64
N SER A 73 -10.20 7.12 12.33
CA SER A 73 -9.77 7.71 13.61
C SER A 73 -8.98 9.02 13.41
N SER A 74 -8.45 9.24 12.20
CA SER A 74 -7.81 10.49 11.84
C SER A 74 -8.81 11.66 11.89
N ARG A 75 -8.41 12.77 12.51
CA ARG A 75 -9.24 13.98 12.75
C ARG A 75 -9.77 14.68 11.50
N TYR A 76 -9.52 14.13 10.32
CA TYR A 76 -9.98 14.63 9.02
C TYR A 76 -11.01 13.72 8.35
N SER A 77 -11.60 12.75 9.09
CA SER A 77 -12.80 12.04 8.61
C SER A 77 -13.99 13.01 8.58
N ILE A 78 -14.25 13.62 7.43
CA ILE A 78 -15.50 14.32 7.15
C ILE A 78 -16.48 13.25 6.66
N HIS A 79 -17.49 12.95 7.48
CA HIS A 79 -18.61 12.07 7.13
C HIS A 79 -19.62 12.77 6.23
#